data_AF-A0ABD6MT70-F1
#
_entry.id   AF-A0ABD6MT70-F1
#
_cell.length_a   1.000
_cell.length_b   1.000
_cell.length_c   1.000
_cell.angle_alpha   90.00
_cell.angle_beta   90.00
_cell.angle_gamma   90.00
#
_symmetry.space_group_name_H-M   'P 1'
#
loop_
_entity.id
_entity.type
_entity.pdbx_description
1 polymer ?
#
loop_
_entity_poly.entity_id
_entity_poly.type
_entity_poly.pdbx_seq_one_letter_code
_entity_poly.pdbx_strand_id
1 'polypeptide(L)'
;FEQLTLDKTPVSTSVTDEPGTPGNEGDLVKVTITADQTSVAESVKPTFTVHINTALAHDLVVTLSNNAQVTIKAGETSAPYTHAA
;
A
#
# COMPACT_ATOMS: atom_id res chain seq x y z
N PHE A 1 38.65 -40.85 -31.86
CA PHE A 1 37.65 -40.74 -30.79
C PHE A 1 37.37 -39.27 -30.59
N GLU A 2 36.15 -38.82 -30.90
CA GLU A 2 35.70 -37.46 -30.65
C GLU A 2 35.37 -37.28 -29.17
N GLN A 3 35.85 -36.18 -28.60
CA GLN A 3 35.54 -35.78 -27.23
C GLN A 3 34.39 -34.76 -27.27
N LEU A 4 33.28 -35.07 -26.61
CA LEU A 4 32.20 -34.12 -26.37
C LEU A 4 32.45 -33.42 -25.03
N THR A 5 32.86 -32.16 -25.10
CA THR A 5 32.99 -31.29 -23.92
C THR A 5 31.68 -30.56 -23.68
N LEU A 6 31.13 -30.71 -22.48
CA LEU A 6 29.95 -29.98 -22.01
C LEU A 6 30.29 -28.49 -21.85
N ASP A 7 29.41 -27.61 -22.33
CA ASP A 7 29.55 -26.18 -22.08
C ASP A 7 29.44 -25.92 -20.57
N LYS A 8 30.47 -25.31 -20.00
CA LYS A 8 30.59 -25.04 -18.56
C LYS A 8 30.30 -23.58 -18.23
N THR A 9 29.81 -22.81 -19.20
CA THR A 9 29.39 -21.43 -18.99
C THR A 9 28.28 -21.40 -17.95
N PRO A 10 28.49 -20.80 -16.78
CA PRO A 10 27.46 -20.69 -15.76
C PRO A 10 26.38 -19.73 -16.27
N VAL A 11 25.13 -20.18 -16.28
CA VAL A 11 23.99 -19.29 -16.53
C VAL A 11 23.52 -18.79 -15.17
N SER A 12 23.53 -17.48 -14.98
CA SER A 12 23.07 -16.84 -13.75
C SER A 12 21.90 -15.91 -14.06
N THR A 13 20.88 -15.96 -13.21
CA THR A 13 19.75 -15.02 -13.19
C THR A 13 19.83 -14.22 -11.90
N SER A 14 20.04 -12.91 -12.01
CA SER A 14 19.95 -12.00 -10.87
C SER A 14 18.50 -11.57 -10.72
N VAL A 15 17.95 -11.72 -9.51
CA VAL A 15 16.70 -11.08 -9.09
C VAL A 15 17.08 -10.00 -8.09
N THR A 16 16.89 -8.75 -8.47
CA THR A 16 17.02 -7.61 -7.57
C THR A 16 15.63 -7.22 -7.10
N ASP A 17 15.35 -7.43 -5.82
CA ASP A 17 14.28 -6.72 -5.12
C ASP A 17 14.79 -5.33 -4.73
N GLU A 18 13.91 -4.32 -4.72
CA GLU A 18 14.31 -2.93 -4.52
C GLU A 18 14.92 -2.78 -3.10
N PRO A 19 16.21 -2.41 -2.95
CA PRO A 19 16.83 -2.31 -1.64
C PRO A 19 16.28 -1.11 -0.87
N GLY A 20 15.54 -1.35 0.21
CA GLY A 20 15.05 -0.27 1.08
C GLY A 20 16.18 0.43 1.84
N THR A 21 16.44 1.70 1.48
CA THR A 21 17.22 2.77 2.13
C THR A 21 18.71 2.49 2.46
N PRO A 22 19.67 3.33 1.99
CA PRO A 22 19.51 4.68 1.42
C PRO A 22 19.44 4.65 -0.12
N GLY A 23 18.23 4.63 -0.63
CA GLY A 23 17.86 4.38 -2.03
C GLY A 23 16.40 3.96 -1.99
N ASN A 24 15.57 4.56 -2.85
CA ASN A 24 14.13 4.37 -3.09
C ASN A 24 13.34 3.62 -2.01
N GLU A 25 12.28 4.21 -1.46
CA GLU A 25 11.36 3.59 -0.49
C GLU A 25 10.57 2.38 -1.05
N GLY A 26 11.11 1.58 -1.96
CA GLY A 26 10.51 0.36 -2.53
C GLY A 26 9.03 0.49 -2.85
N ASP A 27 8.29 -0.60 -2.64
CA ASP A 27 6.83 -0.65 -2.68
C ASP A 27 6.20 -0.22 -1.33
N LEU A 28 6.74 0.82 -0.68
CA LEU A 28 6.22 1.25 0.63
C LEU A 28 4.88 1.98 0.47
N VAL A 29 3.83 1.37 1.05
CA VAL A 29 2.50 1.95 1.11
C VAL A 29 2.38 2.82 2.37
N LYS A 30 2.26 4.13 2.18
CA LYS A 30 2.00 5.11 3.25
C LYS A 30 0.50 5.33 3.35
N VAL A 31 -0.05 5.16 4.55
CA VAL A 31 -1.45 5.45 4.86
C VAL A 31 -1.54 6.78 5.60
N THR A 32 -2.40 7.68 5.17
CA THR A 32 -2.70 8.94 5.87
C THR A 32 -4.21 9.09 6.08
N ILE A 33 -4.61 9.95 7.02
CA ILE A 33 -6.02 10.24 7.29
C ILE A 33 -6.20 11.75 7.47
N THR A 34 -7.22 12.30 6.82
CA THR A 34 -7.57 13.73 6.91
C THR A 34 -9.00 13.87 7.41
N ALA A 35 -9.24 14.83 8.31
CA ALA A 35 -10.60 15.24 8.65
C ALA A 35 -11.17 16.09 7.52
N ASP A 36 -12.40 15.80 7.09
CA ASP A 36 -13.04 16.58 6.01
C ASP A 36 -13.65 17.88 6.55
N GLN A 37 -13.70 18.03 7.88
CA GLN A 37 -14.35 19.11 8.59
C GLN A 37 -13.39 19.65 9.65
N THR A 38 -13.33 20.98 9.81
CA THR A 38 -12.48 21.63 10.83
C THR A 38 -13.04 21.48 12.23
N SER A 39 -14.37 21.35 12.35
CA SER A 39 -15.08 21.09 13.59
C SER A 39 -16.32 20.26 13.31
N VAL A 40 -16.82 19.59 14.36
CA VAL A 40 -18.07 18.84 14.32
C VAL A 40 -19.08 19.48 15.27
N ALA A 41 -20.28 19.74 14.77
CA ALA A 41 -21.41 20.11 15.62
C ALA A 41 -21.99 18.86 16.29
N GLU A 42 -22.61 18.99 17.46
CA GLU A 42 -23.09 17.85 18.27
C GLU A 42 -24.09 16.93 17.54
N SER A 43 -24.82 17.46 16.55
CA SER A 43 -25.77 16.69 15.75
C SER A 43 -25.21 16.17 14.41
N VAL A 44 -23.92 16.37 14.13
CA VAL A 44 -23.28 16.03 12.85
C VAL A 44 -22.19 14.99 13.09
N LYS A 45 -22.21 13.92 12.30
CA LYS A 45 -21.18 12.88 12.39
C LYS A 45 -19.85 13.39 11.84
N PRO A 46 -18.71 13.08 12.50
CA PRO A 46 -17.40 13.35 11.93
C PRO A 46 -17.16 12.50 10.68
N THR A 47 -16.55 13.11 9.67
CA THR A 47 -16.16 12.44 8.43
C THR A 47 -14.67 12.65 8.19
N PHE A 48 -14.04 11.60 7.68
CA PHE A 48 -12.62 11.55 7.38
C PHE A 48 -12.42 10.88 6.03
N THR A 49 -11.29 11.17 5.40
CA THR A 49 -10.83 10.47 4.22
C THR A 49 -9.50 9.78 4.54
N VAL A 50 -9.44 8.46 4.33
CA VAL A 50 -8.20 7.68 4.43
C VAL A 50 -7.57 7.65 3.05
N HIS A 51 -6.27 7.91 2.96
CA HIS A 51 -5.52 7.96 1.70
C HIS A 51 -4.34 7.00 1.73
N ILE A 52 -3.93 6.55 0.54
CA ILE A 52 -2.67 5.87 0.27
C ILE A 52 -1.88 6.57 -0.82
N ASN A 53 -0.56 6.44 -0.78
CA ASN A 53 0.36 7.11 -1.72
C ASN A 53 0.42 6.48 -3.11
N THR A 54 -0.18 5.31 -3.32
CA THR A 54 -0.17 4.60 -4.61
C THR A 54 -1.42 3.74 -4.75
N ALA A 55 -1.90 3.55 -5.98
CA ALA A 55 -3.01 2.64 -6.26
C ALA A 55 -2.53 1.19 -6.18
N LEU A 56 -3.30 0.33 -5.52
CA LEU A 56 -2.95 -1.08 -5.34
C LEU A 56 -3.77 -1.96 -6.27
N ALA A 57 -3.21 -3.11 -6.69
CA ALA A 57 -3.91 -4.09 -7.52
C ALA A 57 -5.01 -4.87 -6.76
N HIS A 58 -5.03 -4.76 -5.43
CA HIS A 58 -5.96 -5.46 -4.55
C HIS A 58 -6.57 -4.49 -3.54
N ASP A 59 -7.73 -4.86 -2.99
CA ASP A 59 -8.36 -4.12 -1.91
C ASP A 59 -7.44 -4.05 -0.68
N LEU A 60 -7.33 -2.87 -0.08
CA LEU A 60 -6.64 -2.63 1.17
C LEU A 60 -7.64 -2.40 2.29
N VAL A 61 -7.56 -3.22 3.34
CA VAL A 61 -8.37 -3.05 4.56
C VAL A 61 -7.52 -2.39 5.63
N VAL A 62 -7.92 -1.18 6.02
CA VAL A 62 -7.29 -0.40 7.09
C VAL A 62 -8.14 -0.54 8.35
N THR A 63 -7.56 -1.10 9.41
CA THR A 63 -8.19 -1.12 10.74
C THR A 63 -7.76 0.12 11.51
N LEU A 64 -8.72 0.96 11.88
CA LEU A 64 -8.49 2.16 12.68
C LEU A 64 -8.36 1.81 14.17
N SER A 65 -7.82 2.73 14.96
CA SER A 65 -7.60 2.53 16.40
C SER A 65 -8.89 2.28 17.20
N ASN A 66 -10.04 2.67 16.66
CA ASN A 66 -11.36 2.40 17.23
C ASN A 66 -11.97 1.07 16.74
N ASN A 67 -11.17 0.20 16.11
CA ASN A 67 -11.56 -1.08 15.50
C ASN A 67 -12.50 -0.97 14.29
N ALA A 68 -12.82 0.23 13.80
CA ALA A 68 -13.52 0.38 12.53
C ALA A 68 -12.62 -0.04 11.36
N GLN A 69 -13.22 -0.57 10.30
CA GLN A 69 -12.50 -0.94 9.08
C GLN A 69 -12.89 -0.02 7.94
N VAL A 70 -11.88 0.43 7.19
CA VAL A 70 -12.02 1.20 5.96
C VAL A 70 -11.41 0.37 4.84
N THR A 71 -12.17 0.15 3.76
CA THR A 71 -11.68 -0.58 2.59
C THR A 71 -11.39 0.41 1.46
N ILE A 72 -10.13 0.52 1.06
CA ILE A 72 -9.72 1.19 -0.17
C ILE A 72 -9.74 0.15 -1.27
N LYS A 73 -10.53 0.37 -2.31
CA LYS A 73 -10.70 -0.59 -3.40
C LYS A 73 -9.45 -0.66 -4.27
N ALA A 74 -9.23 -1.81 -4.89
CA ALA A 74 -8.19 -1.95 -5.91
C ALA A 74 -8.32 -0.84 -6.97
N GLY A 75 -7.19 -0.22 -7.32
CA GLY A 75 -7.11 0.91 -8.24
C GLY A 75 -7.42 2.27 -7.61
N GLU A 76 -8.02 2.32 -6.42
CA GLU A 76 -8.30 3.57 -5.70
C GLU A 76 -7.15 3.93 -4.76
N THR A 77 -7.05 5.21 -4.45
CA THR A 77 -6.06 5.76 -3.49
C THR A 77 -6.69 6.34 -2.25
N SER A 78 -8.02 6.36 -2.15
CA SER A 78 -8.71 6.88 -0.97
C SER A 78 -10.05 6.21 -0.73
N ALA A 79 -10.52 6.28 0.52
CA ALA A 79 -11.86 5.86 0.89
C ALA A 79 -12.40 6.74 2.04
N PRO A 80 -13.70 7.09 2.00
CA PRO A 80 -14.32 7.85 3.07
C PRO A 80 -14.57 6.98 4.30
N TYR A 81 -14.56 7.62 5.46
CA TYR A 81 -14.88 7.03 6.74
C TYR A 81 -15.74 7.99 7.55
N THR A 82 -16.92 7.53 7.97
CA THR A 82 -17.79 8.27 8.89
C THR A 82 -17.77 7.58 10.24
N HIS A 83 -17.39 8.31 11.28
CA HIS A 83 -17.45 7.76 12.64
C HIS A 83 -18.90 7.66 13.10
N ALA A 84 -19.29 6.46 13.54
CA ALA A 84 -20.55 6.27 14.24
C ALA A 84 -20.47 6.89 15.65
N ALA A 85 -21.58 7.49 16.10
CA ALA A 85 -21.73 8.00 17.46
C ALA A 85 -21.88 6.85 18.47
#